data_AF-A0A4C1W730-F1
#
_entry.id   AF-A0A4C1W730-F1
#
_cell.length_a   1.000
_cell.length_b   1.000
_cell.length_c   1.000
_cell.angle_alpha   90.00
_cell.angle_beta   90.00
_cell.angle_gamma   90.00
#
_symmetry.space_group_name_H-M   'P 1'
#
loop_
_entity.id
_entity.type
_entity.pdbx_description
1 polymer ?
#
loop_
_entity_poly.entity_id
_entity_poly.type
_entity_poly.pdbx_seq_one_letter_code
_entity_poly.pdbx_strand_id
1 'polypeptide(L)'
;MHLEQCSSTQNSVFSGLSSDIQNDLIKSIAQVIRDEIKSEINFAKFVSVIADETPDISHREQMSVIFRYLTKTGIEERFVASREYSTRLDAFSVKNERKSAAVLPHTDEALTIN
;
A
#
# COMPACT_ATOMS: atom_id res chain seq x y z
N MET A 1 13.50 -8.62 -61.93
CA MET A 1 12.73 -8.33 -60.70
C MET A 1 13.71 -8.43 -59.54
N HIS A 2 14.32 -7.31 -59.18
CA HIS A 2 15.27 -7.21 -58.07
C HIS A 2 14.42 -6.95 -56.82
N LEU A 3 14.35 -7.92 -55.90
CA LEU A 3 13.71 -7.68 -54.62
C LEU A 3 14.69 -6.83 -53.80
N GLU A 4 14.37 -5.54 -53.72
CA GLU A 4 14.89 -4.64 -52.70
C GLU A 4 14.71 -5.30 -51.32
N GLN A 5 15.83 -5.68 -50.70
CA GLN A 5 15.88 -5.93 -49.27
C GLN A 5 15.67 -4.59 -48.57
N CYS A 6 14.46 -4.36 -48.08
CA CYS A 6 14.25 -3.37 -47.03
C CYS A 6 14.96 -3.90 -45.78
N SER A 7 16.18 -3.43 -45.55
CA SER A 7 16.90 -3.59 -44.29
C SER A 7 16.04 -2.96 -43.19
N SER A 8 15.32 -3.81 -42.45
CA SER A 8 14.63 -3.40 -41.23
C SER A 8 15.69 -3.01 -40.21
N THR A 9 16.08 -1.75 -40.19
CA THR A 9 16.82 -1.14 -39.09
C THR A 9 15.90 -1.17 -37.87
N GLN A 10 15.98 -2.26 -37.10
CA GLN A 10 15.37 -2.32 -35.79
C GLN A 10 16.18 -1.40 -34.87
N ASN A 11 15.72 -0.16 -34.73
CA ASN A 11 16.23 0.75 -33.71
C ASN A 11 15.92 0.14 -32.33
N SER A 12 16.91 -0.46 -31.68
CA SER A 12 16.81 -1.08 -30.34
C SER A 12 16.61 -0.08 -29.19
N VAL A 13 16.42 1.20 -29.52
CA VAL A 13 16.48 2.33 -28.58
C VAL A 13 15.26 2.39 -27.66
N PHE A 14 14.15 1.75 -28.02
CA PHE A 14 12.96 1.67 -27.17
C PHE A 14 12.44 0.24 -27.10
N SER A 15 12.87 -0.51 -26.08
CA SER A 15 12.18 -1.74 -25.69
C SER A 15 11.23 -1.42 -24.53
N GLY A 16 9.92 -1.39 -24.80
CA GLY A 16 8.90 -1.26 -23.74
C GLY A 16 8.92 -2.41 -22.71
N LEU A 17 9.78 -3.41 -22.94
CA LEU A 17 10.08 -4.52 -22.05
C LEU A 17 11.29 -4.26 -21.15
N SER A 18 11.94 -3.09 -21.21
CA SER A 18 12.98 -2.75 -20.23
C SER A 18 12.41 -2.80 -18.82
N SER A 19 13.20 -3.35 -17.88
CA SER A 19 12.83 -3.41 -16.46
C SER A 19 12.48 -2.03 -15.91
N ASP A 20 13.15 -0.98 -16.38
CA ASP A 20 12.96 0.37 -15.87
C ASP A 20 11.59 0.91 -16.28
N ILE A 21 11.24 0.74 -17.56
CA ILE A 21 9.93 1.15 -18.10
C ILE A 21 8.80 0.40 -17.41
N GLN A 22 8.95 -0.91 -17.21
CA GLN A 22 7.96 -1.73 -16.52
C GLN A 22 7.80 -1.32 -15.05
N ASN A 23 8.91 -1.10 -14.34
CA ASN A 23 8.88 -0.69 -12.93
C ASN A 23 8.24 0.69 -12.75
N ASP A 24 8.53 1.64 -13.63
CA ASP A 24 7.94 2.98 -13.53
C ASP A 24 6.45 2.99 -13.89
N LEU A 25 6.03 2.14 -14.84
CA LEU A 25 4.61 1.92 -15.11
C LEU A 25 3.89 1.32 -13.89
N ILE A 26 4.47 0.28 -13.27
CA ILE A 26 3.91 -0.35 -12.07
C ILE A 26 3.79 0.67 -10.94
N LYS A 27 4.83 1.47 -10.68
CA LYS A 27 4.79 2.52 -9.65
C LYS A 27 3.72 3.57 -9.93
N SER A 28 3.57 3.98 -11.19
CA SER A 28 2.59 4.98 -11.62
C SER A 28 1.16 4.49 -11.38
N ILE A 29 0.86 3.25 -11.81
CA ILE A 29 -0.45 2.62 -11.57
C ILE A 29 -0.70 2.45 -10.06
N ALA A 30 0.30 1.95 -9.33
CA ALA A 30 0.20 1.80 -7.88
C ALA A 30 -0.01 3.13 -7.15
N GLN A 31 0.52 4.24 -7.67
CA GLN A 31 0.30 5.57 -7.11
C GLN A 31 -1.16 6.01 -7.30
N VAL A 32 -1.70 5.88 -8.52
CA VAL A 32 -3.10 6.21 -8.82
C VAL A 32 -4.06 5.42 -7.93
N ILE A 33 -3.85 4.11 -7.81
CA ILE A 33 -4.69 3.25 -6.95
C ILE A 33 -4.59 3.67 -5.48
N ARG A 34 -3.37 3.97 -4.98
CA ARG A 34 -3.19 4.39 -3.59
C ARG A 34 -3.86 5.73 -3.30
N ASP A 35 -3.86 6.66 -4.25
CA ASP A 35 -4.50 7.96 -4.06
C ASP A 35 -6.03 7.85 -4.09
N GLU A 36 -6.59 6.95 -4.91
CA GLU A 36 -8.02 6.63 -4.87
C GLU A 36 -8.42 6.02 -3.52
N ILE A 37 -7.68 5.01 -3.04
CA ILE A 37 -7.94 4.38 -1.73
C ILE A 37 -7.89 5.43 -0.60
N LYS A 38 -6.89 6.33 -0.61
CA LYS A 38 -6.81 7.43 0.37
C LYS A 38 -8.03 8.35 0.28
N SER A 39 -8.45 8.70 -0.93
CA SER A 39 -9.64 9.53 -1.15
C SER A 39 -10.87 8.86 -0.54
N GLU A 40 -11.14 7.59 -0.88
CA GLU A 40 -12.27 6.83 -0.35
C GLU A 40 -12.25 6.75 1.19
N ILE A 41 -11.08 6.45 1.78
CA ILE A 41 -10.89 6.39 3.24
C ILE A 41 -11.17 7.74 3.89
N ASN A 42 -10.71 8.85 3.30
CA ASN A 42 -10.93 10.20 3.84
C ASN A 42 -12.43 10.59 3.90
N PHE A 43 -13.25 10.03 3.00
CA PHE A 43 -14.70 10.23 3.01
C PHE A 43 -15.47 9.16 3.79
N ALA A 44 -14.83 8.07 4.19
CA ALA A 44 -15.47 6.97 4.89
C ALA A 44 -15.76 7.34 6.36
N LYS A 45 -16.99 7.09 6.80
CA LYS A 45 -17.40 7.30 8.19
C LYS A 45 -16.74 6.30 9.16
N PHE A 46 -16.48 5.09 8.67
CA PHE A 46 -15.90 4.01 9.46
C PHE A 46 -14.77 3.38 8.68
N VAL A 47 -13.63 3.24 9.34
CA VAL A 47 -12.40 2.69 8.80
C VAL A 47 -11.79 1.75 9.85
N SER A 48 -11.24 0.65 9.40
CA SER A 48 -10.48 -0.31 10.19
C SER A 48 -9.26 -0.78 9.41
N VAL A 49 -8.25 -1.26 10.13
CA VAL A 49 -7.03 -1.86 9.57
C VAL A 49 -7.00 -3.31 10.00
N ILE A 50 -6.82 -4.21 9.03
CA ILE A 50 -6.59 -5.63 9.25
C ILE A 50 -5.12 -5.88 8.95
N ALA A 51 -4.41 -6.45 9.92
CA ALA A 51 -3.05 -6.92 9.75
C ALA A 51 -3.03 -8.44 9.97
N ASP A 52 -2.49 -9.18 9.02
CA ASP A 52 -2.39 -10.65 9.10
C ASP A 52 -0.92 -11.07 8.95
N GLU A 53 -0.44 -11.86 9.91
CA GLU A 53 0.90 -12.41 9.95
C GLU A 53 0.89 -13.84 9.42
N THR A 54 1.63 -14.09 8.34
CA THR A 54 1.81 -15.43 7.80
C THR A 54 3.22 -15.92 8.17
N PRO A 55 3.36 -16.85 9.13
CA PRO A 55 4.66 -17.37 9.51
C PRO A 55 5.22 -18.27 8.40
N ASP A 56 6.30 -17.85 7.75
CA ASP A 56 7.05 -18.71 6.83
C ASP A 56 8.04 -19.56 7.64
N ILE A 57 8.14 -20.85 7.28
CA ILE A 57 9.05 -21.86 7.83
C ILE A 57 10.53 -21.42 7.67
N SER A 58 10.81 -20.42 6.82
CA SER A 58 12.13 -19.87 6.53
C SER A 58 12.67 -18.80 7.50
N HIS A 59 12.02 -18.56 8.65
CA HIS A 59 12.37 -17.50 9.62
C HIS A 59 12.16 -16.05 9.12
N ARG A 60 11.34 -15.88 8.07
CA ARG A 60 10.87 -14.58 7.58
C ARG A 60 9.39 -14.45 7.88
N GLU A 61 9.02 -13.49 8.70
CA GLU A 61 7.61 -13.22 8.97
C GLU A 61 7.12 -12.23 7.92
N GLN A 62 6.03 -12.57 7.23
CA GLN A 62 5.35 -11.64 6.32
C GLN A 62 4.09 -11.12 6.99
N MET A 63 3.93 -9.80 7.04
CA MET A 63 2.71 -9.15 7.50
C MET A 63 2.02 -8.48 6.31
N SER A 64 0.75 -8.82 6.09
CA SER A 64 -0.12 -8.13 5.16
C SER A 64 -0.94 -7.04 5.86
N VAL A 65 -1.22 -5.95 5.15
CA VAL A 65 -2.05 -4.84 5.64
C VAL A 65 -3.18 -4.57 4.68
N ILE A 66 -4.41 -4.60 5.20
CA ILE A 66 -5.65 -4.38 4.47
C ILE A 66 -6.42 -3.24 5.15
N PHE A 67 -6.85 -2.25 4.37
CA PHE A 67 -7.85 -1.28 4.83
C PHE A 67 -9.24 -1.82 4.59
N ARG A 68 -10.11 -1.68 5.59
CA ARG A 68 -11.53 -2.02 5.49
C ARG A 68 -12.37 -0.82 5.90
N TYR A 69 -13.20 -0.32 4.99
CA TYR A 69 -13.98 0.90 5.21
C TYR A 69 -15.38 0.83 4.60
N LEU A 70 -16.29 1.64 5.13
CA LEU A 70 -17.67 1.73 4.65
C LEU A 70 -17.80 2.80 3.56
N THR A 71 -18.27 2.40 2.38
CA THR A 71 -18.64 3.27 1.26
C THR A 71 -20.16 3.40 1.15
N LYS A 72 -20.62 4.16 0.15
CA LYS A 72 -22.06 4.29 -0.16
C LYS A 72 -22.68 2.98 -0.65
N THR A 73 -21.88 2.07 -1.20
CA THR A 73 -22.34 0.81 -1.79
C THR A 73 -22.15 -0.40 -0.88
N GLY A 74 -21.33 -0.27 0.18
CA GLY A 74 -21.10 -1.36 1.13
C GLY A 74 -19.74 -1.26 1.81
N ILE A 75 -19.29 -2.38 2.38
CA ILE A 75 -17.96 -2.50 2.95
C ILE A 75 -16.98 -2.85 1.82
N GLU A 76 -15.88 -2.10 1.74
CA GLU A 76 -14.78 -2.39 0.83
C GLU A 76 -13.54 -2.82 1.63
N GLU A 77 -12.78 -3.77 1.07
CA GLU A 77 -11.50 -4.21 1.59
C GLU A 77 -10.42 -4.00 0.52
N ARG A 78 -9.31 -3.35 0.90
CA ARG A 78 -8.20 -3.00 0.00
C ARG A 78 -6.88 -3.47 0.58
N PHE A 79 -6.24 -4.43 -0.09
CA PHE A 79 -4.87 -4.80 0.20
C PHE A 79 -3.92 -3.66 -0.18
N VAL A 80 -3.08 -3.24 0.76
CA VAL A 80 -2.18 -2.08 0.58
C VAL A 80 -0.74 -2.51 0.40
N ALA A 81 -0.30 -3.46 1.23
CA ALA A 81 1.09 -3.85 1.29
C ALA A 81 1.27 -5.19 2.01
N SER A 82 2.30 -5.92 1.60
CA SER A 82 2.98 -6.89 2.45
C SER A 82 4.33 -6.33 2.89
N ARG A 83 4.78 -6.73 4.07
CA ARG A 83 6.09 -6.39 4.64
C ARG A 83 6.75 -7.67 5.10
N GLU A 84 7.99 -7.87 4.69
CA GLU A 84 8.83 -8.95 5.20
C GLU A 84 9.66 -8.44 6.37
N TYR A 85 9.66 -9.19 7.47
CA TYR A 85 10.53 -8.97 8.62
C TYR A 85 11.51 -10.13 8.72
N SER A 86 12.79 -9.82 8.87
CA SER A 86 13.81 -10.80 9.22
C SER A 86 13.84 -10.92 10.73
N THR A 87 13.55 -12.10 11.27
CA THR A 87 13.54 -12.34 12.72
C THR A 87 14.94 -12.19 13.38
N ARG A 88 15.99 -11.87 12.61
CA ARG A 88 17.38 -11.83 13.10
C ARG A 88 17.86 -10.48 13.66
N LEU A 89 17.17 -9.33 13.56
CA LEU A 89 17.73 -8.04 14.03
C LEU A 89 16.76 -7.00 14.64
N ASP A 90 15.63 -7.37 15.26
CA ASP A 90 14.62 -6.34 15.58
C ASP A 90 14.07 -6.37 17.02
N ALA A 91 14.53 -7.27 17.89
CA ALA A 91 14.16 -7.25 19.31
C ALA A 91 14.56 -5.93 20.01
N PHE A 92 15.41 -5.11 19.39
CA PHE A 92 15.83 -3.80 19.88
C PHE A 92 15.05 -2.61 19.29
N SER A 93 14.40 -2.76 18.12
CA SER A 93 13.72 -1.65 17.42
C SER A 93 12.26 -1.44 17.85
N VAL A 94 11.61 -2.43 18.48
CA VAL A 94 10.20 -2.34 18.92
C VAL A 94 9.97 -1.37 20.11
N LYS A 95 11.00 -0.66 20.60
CA LYS A 95 10.89 0.22 21.78
C LYS A 95 10.47 1.67 21.54
N ASN A 96 10.19 2.14 20.32
CA ASN A 96 10.02 3.59 20.08
C ASN A 96 8.67 4.12 19.59
N GLU A 97 7.53 3.44 19.79
CA GLU A 97 6.22 3.99 19.37
C GLU A 97 5.12 4.05 20.44
N ARG A 98 5.39 3.66 21.70
CA ARG A 98 4.39 3.74 22.80
C ARG A 98 4.41 5.05 23.62
N LYS A 99 4.45 6.23 22.99
CA LYS A 99 4.38 7.51 23.73
C LYS A 99 3.31 8.54 23.33
N SER A 100 2.39 8.26 22.41
CA SER A 100 1.35 9.26 22.04
C SER A 100 -0.12 8.85 22.21
N ALA A 101 -0.42 7.77 22.96
CA ALA A 101 -1.82 7.36 23.17
C ALA A 101 -2.11 6.98 24.64
N ALA A 102 -2.00 7.96 25.54
CA ALA A 102 -2.65 8.01 26.86
C ALA A 102 -2.47 9.47 27.31
N VAL A 103 -3.47 10.34 27.39
CA VAL A 103 -4.67 10.27 28.22
C VAL A 103 -5.69 11.25 27.63
N LEU A 104 -6.92 10.82 27.36
CA LEU A 104 -8.07 11.72 27.35
C LEU A 104 -8.96 11.30 28.52
N PRO A 105 -9.15 12.15 29.54
CA PRO A 105 -10.13 11.87 30.57
C PRO A 105 -11.53 12.15 29.99
N HIS A 106 -12.40 11.16 30.14
CA HIS A 106 -13.84 11.36 30.02
C HIS A 106 -14.29 12.37 31.07
N THR A 107 -14.94 13.45 30.65
CA THR A 107 -15.95 14.13 31.45
C THR A 107 -17.14 14.44 30.55
N ASP A 108 -18.24 13.72 30.77
CA ASP A 108 -19.57 14.21 30.47
C ASP A 108 -19.75 15.54 31.21
N GLU A 109 -19.97 16.64 30.49
CA GLU A 109 -20.82 17.73 30.95
C GLU A 109 -21.20 18.67 29.80
N ALA A 110 -22.50 18.72 29.54
CA ALA A 110 -23.31 19.84 29.05
C ALA A 110 -22.84 20.68 27.83
N LEU A 111 -23.62 20.53 26.75
CA LEU A 111 -24.31 21.62 26.03
C LEU A 111 -23.93 23.06 26.46
N THR A 112 -23.30 23.85 25.57
CA THR A 112 -23.66 25.26 25.39
C THR A 112 -23.33 25.72 23.97
N ILE A 113 -24.31 26.43 23.42
CA ILE A 113 -24.42 27.05 22.11
C ILE A 113 -23.56 28.32 22.07
N ASN A 114 -22.85 28.56 20.97
CA ASN A 114 -22.72 29.84 20.25
C ASN A 114 -22.04 29.60 18.90
#